data_AF-A0A7Z9XJP8-F1
#
_entry.id   AF-A0A7Z9XJP8-F1
#
_cell.length_a   1.000
_cell.length_b   1.000
_cell.length_c   1.000
_cell.angle_alpha   90.00
_cell.angle_beta   90.00
_cell.angle_gamma   90.00
#
_symmetry.space_group_name_H-M   'P 1'
#
loop_
_entity.id
_entity.type
_entity.pdbx_description
1 polymer ?
#
loop_
_entity_poly.entity_id
_entity_poly.type
_entity_poly.pdbx_seq_one_letter_code
_entity_poly.pdbx_strand_id
1 'polypeptide(L)'
;RKRAEAGELWRKNTDNDDGCAYDEVRWGYYYGVDLNRNSSFKWNRGGSSSDPCIDTYHGPGPASEPEVQAIENYARSLFSDQRGPNDDDPAPLDAEGVFITLHSYSELVLFPWAWTDAQDAPNKADLATLGRKFGFFNGYEVCSDCLYSASGTTDDFMYGELGVASYTFELGDAFFQDCRTFETDIFPKNMPALRYAFKAARRPYQISKGPDVLNVAVSATSVDGGEVITLTATLDDGRYFSGGHGEEPVQIIRAARYAIDAPSWAGGVVYPMRAADGAFDAQVEDVIATIDTSGLSEGRHILLVEGQGAEGHWGAPTAVFLEVNRPSAIQGAMRAFAAAGQTLAW
;
A
#
# COMPACT_ATOMS: atom_id res chain seq x y z
N ARG A 1 11.38 2.64 23.21
CA ARG A 1 11.49 4.09 22.85
C ARG A 1 12.46 4.87 23.75
N LYS A 2 12.17 5.14 25.03
CA LYS A 2 13.04 5.99 25.90
C LYS A 2 14.49 5.49 26.05
N ARG A 3 14.71 4.17 26.02
CA ARG A 3 16.04 3.54 26.03
C ARG A 3 16.81 3.83 24.72
N ALA A 4 16.19 3.56 23.58
CA ALA A 4 16.76 3.86 22.26
C ALA A 4 17.03 5.35 22.04
N GLU A 5 16.16 6.25 22.53
CA GLU A 5 16.38 7.71 22.47
C GLU A 5 17.62 8.17 23.28
N ALA A 6 18.12 7.35 24.20
CA ALA A 6 19.37 7.60 24.93
C ALA A 6 20.62 7.05 24.19
N GLY A 7 20.46 6.51 22.98
CA GLY A 7 21.54 5.87 22.22
C GLY A 7 21.82 4.42 22.62
N GLU A 8 20.97 3.80 23.46
CA GLU A 8 21.10 2.39 23.83
C GLU A 8 20.53 1.48 22.73
N LEU A 9 21.22 0.40 22.37
CA LEU A 9 20.74 -0.64 21.45
C LEU A 9 19.69 -1.54 22.12
N TRP A 10 18.53 -0.96 22.41
CA TRP A 10 17.40 -1.66 23.02
C TRP A 10 16.39 -2.12 21.95
N ARG A 11 16.14 -3.43 21.87
CA ARG A 11 15.27 -4.05 20.86
C ARG A 11 13.90 -4.44 21.40
N LYS A 12 13.87 -5.20 22.49
CA LYS A 12 12.66 -5.83 23.06
C LYS A 12 11.71 -4.79 23.67
N ASN A 13 10.52 -5.19 24.14
CA ASN A 13 9.71 -4.31 24.98
C ASN A 13 10.37 -4.11 26.36
N THR A 14 9.64 -3.58 27.34
CA THR A 14 10.17 -3.34 28.69
C THR A 14 9.51 -4.19 29.77
N ASP A 15 8.88 -5.31 29.37
CA ASP A 15 8.34 -6.25 30.36
C ASP A 15 9.48 -6.86 31.18
N ASN A 16 9.30 -6.94 32.49
CA ASN A 16 10.30 -7.46 33.42
C ASN A 16 9.76 -8.52 34.36
N ASP A 17 8.55 -9.03 34.12
CA ASP A 17 7.98 -10.13 34.89
C ASP A 17 8.49 -11.51 34.41
N ASP A 18 8.78 -11.64 33.11
CA ASP A 18 9.18 -12.85 32.41
C ASP A 18 10.47 -12.70 31.58
N GLY A 19 11.03 -11.49 31.56
CA GLY A 19 12.28 -11.13 30.89
C GLY A 19 13.53 -11.42 31.73
N CYS A 20 14.70 -11.31 31.12
CA CYS A 20 15.97 -11.56 31.80
C CYS A 20 16.22 -10.56 32.92
N ALA A 21 16.42 -11.07 34.14
CA ALA A 21 16.72 -10.25 35.29
C ALA A 21 18.13 -9.65 35.26
N TYR A 22 19.11 -10.32 34.65
CA TYR A 22 20.47 -9.79 34.49
C TYR A 22 21.19 -10.50 33.34
N ASP A 23 21.69 -9.73 32.38
CA ASP A 23 22.51 -10.24 31.28
C ASP A 23 23.99 -9.95 31.59
N GLU A 24 24.74 -11.03 31.85
CA GLU A 24 26.18 -10.99 32.13
C GLU A 24 27.01 -10.50 30.94
N VAL A 25 26.54 -10.74 29.71
CA VAL A 25 27.24 -10.34 28.47
C VAL A 25 27.09 -8.84 28.25
N ARG A 26 25.90 -8.29 28.53
CA ARG A 26 25.60 -6.86 28.39
C ARG A 26 25.88 -6.05 29.66
N TRP A 27 26.34 -6.69 30.72
CA TRP A 27 26.64 -6.09 32.02
C TRP A 27 25.49 -5.21 32.54
N GLY A 28 24.24 -5.71 32.47
CA GLY A 28 23.06 -4.94 32.83
C GLY A 28 21.74 -5.71 32.81
N TYR A 29 20.67 -5.03 33.22
CA TYR A 29 19.30 -5.56 33.15
C TYR A 29 18.83 -5.55 31.69
N TYR A 30 18.55 -6.74 31.14
CA TYR A 30 18.14 -6.91 29.73
C TYR A 30 16.81 -7.68 29.58
N TYR A 31 15.79 -7.11 30.19
CA TYR A 31 14.43 -7.66 30.21
C TYR A 31 13.66 -7.39 28.90
N GLY A 32 12.43 -7.87 28.84
CA GLY A 32 11.50 -7.71 27.73
C GLY A 32 11.44 -8.91 26.79
N VAL A 33 10.43 -8.88 25.93
CA VAL A 33 10.12 -9.84 24.86
C VAL A 33 10.29 -9.19 23.49
N ASP A 34 10.79 -9.93 22.51
CA ASP A 34 10.80 -9.51 21.11
C ASP A 34 9.37 -9.56 20.56
N LEU A 35 8.76 -8.40 20.41
CA LEU A 35 7.39 -8.27 19.92
C LEU A 35 7.21 -8.90 18.53
N ASN A 36 8.26 -8.91 17.69
CA ASN A 36 8.22 -9.53 16.37
C ASN A 36 8.66 -11.01 16.39
N ARG A 37 8.60 -11.67 17.55
CA ARG A 37 8.62 -13.13 17.73
C ARG A 37 7.44 -13.64 18.57
N ASN A 38 6.58 -12.73 19.04
CA ASN A 38 5.54 -13.03 20.02
C ASN A 38 4.13 -13.14 19.41
N SER A 39 3.95 -12.90 18.11
CA SER A 39 2.64 -13.07 17.47
C SER A 39 2.15 -14.51 17.58
N SER A 40 0.83 -14.68 17.67
CA SER A 40 0.18 -15.96 17.98
C SER A 40 0.27 -16.98 16.84
N PHE A 41 0.27 -16.52 15.59
CA PHE A 41 0.39 -17.37 14.43
C PHE A 41 1.80 -17.98 14.34
N LYS A 42 1.84 -19.32 14.30
CA LYS A 42 3.09 -20.11 14.19
C LYS A 42 4.18 -19.67 15.17
N TRP A 43 3.80 -19.29 16.39
CA TRP A 43 4.73 -18.98 17.47
C TRP A 43 5.68 -20.15 17.79
N ASN A 44 6.95 -19.84 18.05
CA ASN A 44 7.99 -20.80 18.45
C ASN A 44 8.12 -22.01 17.50
N ARG A 45 8.27 -21.74 16.20
CA ARG A 45 8.53 -22.74 15.15
C ARG A 45 9.96 -22.72 14.61
N GLY A 46 10.77 -21.76 15.05
CA GLY A 46 12.16 -21.55 14.61
C GLY A 46 12.49 -20.07 14.54
N GLY A 47 13.77 -19.70 14.54
CA GLY A 47 14.17 -18.29 14.38
C GLY A 47 13.87 -17.38 15.57
N SER A 48 13.55 -17.97 16.73
CA SER A 48 13.28 -17.32 18.00
C SER A 48 13.95 -18.08 19.14
N SER A 49 14.08 -17.47 20.32
CA SER A 49 14.72 -18.09 21.49
C SER A 49 13.77 -18.19 22.69
N SER A 50 13.86 -19.29 23.45
CA SER A 50 13.20 -19.42 24.76
C SER A 50 14.06 -18.87 25.90
N ASP A 51 15.29 -18.45 25.63
CA ASP A 51 16.17 -17.80 26.61
C ASP A 51 15.78 -16.31 26.73
N PRO A 52 15.30 -15.87 27.92
CA PRO A 52 14.84 -14.50 28.12
C PRO A 52 15.95 -13.45 27.98
N CYS A 53 17.23 -13.85 28.01
CA CYS A 53 18.37 -12.95 27.87
C CYS A 53 18.76 -12.69 26.41
N ILE A 54 18.16 -13.38 25.45
CA ILE A 54 18.46 -13.22 24.01
C ILE A 54 17.53 -12.19 23.36
N ASP A 55 18.05 -11.47 22.35
CA ASP A 55 17.35 -10.42 21.59
C ASP A 55 16.05 -10.89 20.93
N THR A 56 15.98 -12.18 20.57
CA THR A 56 14.85 -12.83 19.89
C THR A 56 14.00 -13.67 20.85
N TYR A 57 14.01 -13.35 22.14
CA TYR A 57 13.15 -14.00 23.13
C TYR A 57 11.68 -13.85 22.75
N HIS A 58 10.99 -14.97 22.54
CA HIS A 58 9.60 -14.97 22.05
C HIS A 58 8.53 -14.88 23.15
N GLY A 59 8.94 -14.72 24.42
CA GLY A 59 8.03 -14.66 25.56
C GLY A 59 7.61 -16.05 26.08
N PRO A 60 6.85 -16.10 27.18
CA PRO A 60 6.40 -17.33 27.83
C PRO A 60 5.26 -18.01 27.08
N GLY A 61 4.58 -17.31 26.18
CA GLY A 61 3.49 -17.84 25.37
C GLY A 61 3.22 -17.00 24.12
N PRO A 62 2.42 -17.52 23.17
CA PRO A 62 1.96 -16.75 22.02
C PRO A 62 1.10 -15.58 22.48
N ALA A 63 1.33 -14.40 21.89
CA ALA A 63 0.68 -13.14 22.22
C ALA A 63 0.64 -12.86 23.73
N SER A 64 1.73 -13.19 24.45
CA SER A 64 1.85 -12.86 25.88
C SER A 64 1.89 -11.37 26.12
N GLU A 65 2.46 -10.60 25.18
CA GLU A 65 2.69 -9.17 25.38
C GLU A 65 1.42 -8.34 25.11
N PRO A 66 1.09 -7.36 25.98
CA PRO A 66 -0.08 -6.52 25.79
C PRO A 66 -0.02 -5.70 24.49
N GLU A 67 1.18 -5.33 24.02
CA GLU A 67 1.37 -4.66 22.73
C GLU A 67 0.96 -5.54 21.54
N VAL A 68 1.32 -6.82 21.56
CA VAL A 68 0.96 -7.80 20.51
C VAL A 68 -0.54 -8.06 20.55
N GLN A 69 -1.09 -8.29 21.75
CA GLN A 69 -2.54 -8.47 21.92
C GLN A 69 -3.33 -7.28 21.37
N ALA A 70 -2.87 -6.05 21.59
CA ALA A 70 -3.53 -4.85 21.08
C ALA A 70 -3.55 -4.82 19.54
N ILE A 71 -2.42 -5.14 18.90
CA ILE A 71 -2.33 -5.16 17.42
C ILE A 71 -3.21 -6.27 16.85
N GLU A 72 -3.09 -7.50 17.36
CA GLU A 72 -3.86 -8.63 16.82
C GLU A 72 -5.37 -8.45 17.02
N ASN A 73 -5.79 -7.98 18.21
CA ASN A 73 -7.22 -7.74 18.47
C ASN A 73 -7.77 -6.63 17.59
N TYR A 74 -6.99 -5.57 17.33
CA TYR A 74 -7.40 -4.53 16.39
C TYR A 74 -7.49 -5.07 14.96
N ALA A 75 -6.51 -5.86 14.51
CA ALA A 75 -6.54 -6.49 13.19
C ALA A 75 -7.77 -7.40 13.01
N ARG A 76 -8.06 -8.28 13.98
CA ARG A 76 -9.26 -9.12 14.01
C ARG A 76 -10.57 -8.33 14.04
N SER A 77 -10.55 -7.10 14.55
CA SER A 77 -11.73 -6.21 14.55
C SER A 77 -12.00 -5.56 13.18
N LEU A 78 -10.98 -5.49 12.33
CA LEU A 78 -11.05 -4.89 10.99
C LEU A 78 -11.26 -5.94 9.90
N PHE A 79 -10.60 -7.10 10.03
CA PHE A 79 -10.59 -8.15 9.03
C PHE A 79 -11.10 -9.45 9.64
N SER A 80 -12.06 -10.08 8.97
CA SER A 80 -12.35 -11.49 9.20
C SER A 80 -11.19 -12.34 8.71
N ASP A 81 -11.09 -13.59 9.17
CA ASP A 81 -10.27 -14.59 8.49
C ASP A 81 -10.75 -14.74 7.04
N GLN A 82 -9.88 -14.39 6.09
CA GLN A 82 -10.15 -14.48 4.66
C GLN A 82 -9.57 -15.78 4.07
N ARG A 83 -8.80 -16.56 4.83
CA ARG A 83 -8.20 -17.82 4.40
C ARG A 83 -9.03 -19.00 4.90
N GLY A 84 -8.56 -20.21 4.56
CA GLY A 84 -9.00 -21.44 5.22
C GLY A 84 -8.09 -21.81 6.39
N PRO A 85 -8.47 -22.83 7.18
CA PRO A 85 -7.76 -23.20 8.40
C PRO A 85 -6.39 -23.86 8.17
N ASN A 86 -6.05 -24.24 6.94
CA ASN A 86 -4.80 -24.93 6.62
C ASN A 86 -3.71 -23.97 6.13
N ASP A 87 -2.45 -24.35 6.32
CA ASP A 87 -1.31 -23.52 5.93
C ASP A 87 -1.22 -23.31 4.42
N ASP A 88 -1.76 -24.23 3.62
CA ASP A 88 -1.80 -24.21 2.15
C ASP A 88 -3.05 -23.54 1.57
N ASP A 89 -4.00 -23.11 2.39
CA ASP A 89 -5.20 -22.43 1.92
C ASP A 89 -4.87 -20.99 1.48
N PRO A 90 -5.12 -20.57 0.23
CA PRO A 90 -4.86 -19.20 -0.19
C PRO A 90 -5.95 -18.24 0.32
N ALA A 91 -5.57 -16.99 0.50
CA ALA A 91 -6.54 -15.90 0.55
C ALA A 91 -7.19 -15.75 -0.83
N PRO A 92 -8.50 -15.44 -0.91
CA PRO A 92 -9.17 -15.22 -2.17
C PRO A 92 -8.59 -13.97 -2.86
N LEU A 93 -8.62 -13.93 -4.19
CA LEU A 93 -8.04 -12.83 -4.95
C LEU A 93 -8.72 -11.47 -4.69
N ASP A 94 -9.95 -11.47 -4.18
CA ASP A 94 -10.67 -10.27 -3.77
C ASP A 94 -10.57 -9.97 -2.27
N ALA A 95 -9.68 -10.67 -1.53
CA ALA A 95 -9.36 -10.33 -0.16
C ALA A 95 -8.91 -8.87 -0.05
N GLU A 96 -9.33 -8.21 1.03
CA GLU A 96 -9.10 -6.80 1.29
C GLU A 96 -8.00 -6.63 2.36
N GLY A 97 -7.34 -5.48 2.33
CA GLY A 97 -6.37 -5.07 3.32
C GLY A 97 -4.93 -5.24 2.87
N VAL A 98 -4.11 -4.24 3.19
CA VAL A 98 -2.64 -4.33 3.13
C VAL A 98 -2.10 -3.96 4.51
N PHE A 99 -1.19 -4.77 5.03
CA PHE A 99 -0.47 -4.50 6.26
C PHE A 99 1.01 -4.30 5.95
N ILE A 100 1.59 -3.23 6.51
CA ILE A 100 3.04 -2.96 6.42
C ILE A 100 3.53 -2.66 7.83
N THR A 101 4.43 -3.51 8.35
CA THR A 101 5.20 -3.21 9.55
C THR A 101 6.55 -2.61 9.15
N LEU A 102 6.89 -1.46 9.73
CA LEU A 102 8.13 -0.75 9.43
C LEU A 102 9.20 -1.13 10.44
N HIS A 103 10.33 -1.63 9.92
CA HIS A 103 11.51 -1.99 10.66
C HIS A 103 12.72 -1.21 10.11
N SER A 104 13.86 -1.30 10.77
CA SER A 104 15.16 -0.97 10.20
C SER A 104 16.17 -1.99 10.70
N TYR A 105 17.18 -2.38 9.91
CA TYR A 105 17.56 -1.88 8.59
C TYR A 105 17.79 -3.04 7.63
N SER A 106 17.90 -2.75 6.32
CA SER A 106 18.49 -3.59 5.26
C SER A 106 18.06 -3.20 3.85
N GLU A 107 17.14 -2.25 3.69
CA GLU A 107 16.56 -1.87 2.39
C GLU A 107 15.79 -3.01 1.71
N LEU A 108 14.90 -3.66 2.46
CA LEU A 108 14.12 -4.82 2.03
C LEU A 108 12.61 -4.58 2.10
N VAL A 109 11.88 -5.22 1.20
CA VAL A 109 10.43 -5.46 1.26
C VAL A 109 10.24 -6.96 1.40
N LEU A 110 10.01 -7.39 2.65
CA LEU A 110 9.79 -8.78 3.00
C LEU A 110 8.31 -9.12 2.95
N PHE A 111 7.99 -10.35 2.61
CA PHE A 111 6.63 -10.88 2.68
C PHE A 111 6.64 -12.35 3.12
N PRO A 112 5.52 -12.86 3.68
CA PRO A 112 5.41 -14.21 4.21
C PRO A 112 5.82 -15.32 3.23
N TRP A 113 6.28 -16.48 3.71
CA TRP A 113 6.44 -16.83 5.14
C TRP A 113 7.84 -16.50 5.68
N ALA A 114 7.90 -16.14 6.96
CA ALA A 114 9.14 -16.16 7.72
C ALA A 114 9.28 -17.44 8.59
N TRP A 115 8.18 -18.03 9.05
CA TRP A 115 8.19 -19.15 10.01
C TRP A 115 8.71 -20.48 9.44
N THR A 116 8.74 -20.64 8.12
CA THR A 116 9.21 -21.85 7.44
C THR A 116 9.82 -21.55 6.08
N ASP A 117 10.84 -22.34 5.71
CA ASP A 117 11.45 -22.42 4.39
C ASP A 117 11.00 -23.67 3.60
N ALA A 118 10.22 -24.55 4.23
CA ALA A 118 9.81 -25.83 3.65
C ALA A 118 8.67 -25.67 2.62
N GLN A 119 7.95 -24.56 2.68
CA GLN A 119 6.84 -24.25 1.78
C GLN A 119 6.65 -22.74 1.64
N ASP A 120 6.16 -22.33 0.49
CA ASP A 120 5.84 -20.94 0.19
C ASP A 120 4.48 -20.52 0.76
N ALA A 121 4.28 -19.21 0.93
CA ALA A 121 2.94 -18.65 1.11
C ALA A 121 2.03 -19.04 -0.08
N PRO A 122 0.79 -19.50 0.14
CA PRO A 122 -0.10 -19.87 -0.95
C PRO A 122 -0.31 -18.75 -1.99
N ASN A 123 -0.28 -17.49 -1.56
CA ASN A 123 -0.35 -16.31 -2.43
C ASN A 123 1.04 -15.72 -2.77
N LYS A 124 2.14 -16.48 -2.67
CA LYS A 124 3.51 -15.97 -2.90
C LYS A 124 3.64 -15.17 -4.19
N ALA A 125 3.07 -15.65 -5.30
CA ALA A 125 3.12 -14.93 -6.57
C ALA A 125 2.45 -13.55 -6.47
N ASP A 126 1.23 -13.48 -5.90
CA ASP A 126 0.50 -12.22 -5.76
C ASP A 126 1.16 -11.26 -4.76
N LEU A 127 1.72 -11.81 -3.67
CA LEU A 127 2.48 -11.05 -2.68
C LEU A 127 3.76 -10.47 -3.29
N ALA A 128 4.48 -11.26 -4.10
CA ALA A 128 5.67 -10.82 -4.82
C ALA A 128 5.32 -9.72 -5.84
N THR A 129 4.25 -9.86 -6.63
CA THR A 129 3.82 -8.82 -7.58
C THR A 129 3.55 -7.49 -6.89
N LEU A 130 2.78 -7.49 -5.80
CA LEU A 130 2.53 -6.26 -5.03
C LEU A 130 3.81 -5.74 -4.34
N GLY A 131 4.63 -6.64 -3.78
CA GLY A 131 5.94 -6.27 -3.22
C GLY A 131 6.83 -5.57 -4.24
N ARG A 132 6.84 -6.03 -5.50
CA ARG A 132 7.62 -5.45 -6.61
C ARG A 132 7.13 -4.07 -7.03
N LYS A 133 5.84 -3.76 -6.84
CA LYS A 133 5.35 -2.37 -6.98
C LYS A 133 5.98 -1.49 -5.90
N PHE A 134 6.11 -1.96 -4.66
CA PHE A 134 6.79 -1.21 -3.60
C PHE A 134 8.27 -1.04 -3.89
N GLY A 135 8.95 -2.13 -4.27
CA GLY A 135 10.34 -2.15 -4.71
C GLY A 135 10.61 -1.14 -5.83
N PHE A 136 9.67 -0.97 -6.77
CA PHE A 136 9.84 0.02 -7.84
C PHE A 136 9.96 1.46 -7.30
N PHE A 137 9.20 1.79 -6.25
CA PHE A 137 9.22 3.14 -5.68
C PHE A 137 10.42 3.39 -4.79
N ASN A 138 10.77 2.45 -3.93
CA ASN A 138 11.83 2.66 -2.93
C ASN A 138 13.21 2.11 -3.35
N GLY A 139 13.27 1.27 -4.39
CA GLY A 139 14.49 0.60 -4.86
C GLY A 139 14.93 -0.55 -3.96
N TYR A 140 14.04 -1.05 -3.10
CA TYR A 140 14.38 -2.12 -2.14
C TYR A 140 14.22 -3.50 -2.77
N GLU A 141 15.03 -4.43 -2.26
CA GLU A 141 14.97 -5.84 -2.65
C GLU A 141 13.68 -6.48 -2.12
N VAL A 142 13.02 -7.30 -2.93
CA VAL A 142 11.67 -7.84 -2.63
C VAL A 142 11.73 -9.35 -2.57
N CYS A 143 11.58 -9.93 -1.38
CA CYS A 143 11.91 -11.34 -1.15
C CYS A 143 11.17 -11.93 0.06
N SER A 144 10.92 -13.23 0.03
CA SER A 144 10.40 -14.00 1.18
C SER A 144 11.48 -14.79 1.92
N ASP A 145 12.66 -14.94 1.32
CA ASP A 145 13.71 -15.89 1.72
C ASP A 145 15.12 -15.28 1.73
N CYS A 146 15.23 -13.95 1.66
CA CYS A 146 16.52 -13.24 1.64
C CYS A 146 17.17 -13.08 3.02
N LEU A 147 16.44 -13.37 4.09
CA LEU A 147 16.96 -13.33 5.46
C LEU A 147 16.94 -14.73 6.09
N TYR A 148 16.78 -14.77 7.41
CA TYR A 148 16.74 -15.96 8.23
C TYR A 148 15.28 -16.31 8.58
N SER A 149 15.03 -17.57 8.92
CA SER A 149 13.72 -17.98 9.44
C SER A 149 13.39 -17.22 10.73
N ALA A 150 12.13 -16.84 10.90
CA ALA A 150 11.62 -16.16 12.07
C ALA A 150 10.17 -16.56 12.31
N SER A 151 9.84 -17.00 13.52
CA SER A 151 8.47 -17.41 13.87
C SER A 151 7.83 -16.45 14.86
N GLY A 152 6.49 -16.38 14.85
CA GLY A 152 5.74 -15.38 15.64
C GLY A 152 5.95 -13.94 15.16
N THR A 153 6.22 -13.74 13.87
CA THR A 153 6.32 -12.40 13.28
C THR A 153 4.92 -11.82 13.03
N THR A 154 4.83 -10.50 13.06
CA THR A 154 3.56 -9.77 12.89
C THR A 154 3.01 -9.91 11.49
N ASP A 155 3.89 -9.93 10.49
CA ASP A 155 3.51 -10.07 9.09
C ASP A 155 2.97 -11.47 8.76
N ASP A 156 3.60 -12.52 9.29
CA ASP A 156 3.10 -13.90 9.22
C ASP A 156 1.74 -14.05 9.92
N PHE A 157 1.48 -13.35 11.03
CA PHE A 157 0.14 -13.33 11.65
C PHE A 157 -0.91 -12.69 10.74
N MET A 158 -0.62 -11.50 10.19
CA MET A 158 -1.57 -10.76 9.36
C MET A 158 -1.96 -11.53 8.09
N TYR A 159 -1.01 -12.20 7.44
CA TYR A 159 -1.32 -13.07 6.30
C TYR A 159 -1.85 -14.43 6.75
N GLY A 160 -1.21 -15.03 7.74
CA GLY A 160 -1.45 -16.37 8.28
C GLY A 160 -2.86 -16.59 8.79
N GLU A 161 -3.32 -15.70 9.65
CA GLU A 161 -4.64 -15.80 10.26
C GLU A 161 -5.71 -15.03 9.49
N LEU A 162 -5.37 -13.90 8.84
CA LEU A 162 -6.39 -12.99 8.29
C LEU A 162 -6.40 -12.91 6.76
N GLY A 163 -5.43 -13.52 6.08
CA GLY A 163 -5.29 -13.43 4.62
C GLY A 163 -4.94 -12.04 4.08
N VAL A 164 -4.61 -11.10 4.96
CA VAL A 164 -4.25 -9.72 4.60
C VAL A 164 -2.90 -9.72 3.89
N ALA A 165 -2.78 -9.00 2.77
CA ALA A 165 -1.50 -8.88 2.07
C ALA A 165 -0.51 -8.13 2.97
N SER A 166 0.52 -8.82 3.44
CA SER A 166 1.31 -8.39 4.59
C SER A 166 2.80 -8.30 4.26
N TYR A 167 3.46 -7.25 4.75
CA TYR A 167 4.84 -6.95 4.43
C TYR A 167 5.60 -6.39 5.63
N THR A 168 6.89 -6.69 5.70
CA THR A 168 7.85 -5.99 6.55
C THR A 168 8.76 -5.14 5.67
N PHE A 169 8.83 -3.83 5.90
CA PHE A 169 9.80 -2.97 5.22
C PHE A 169 10.98 -2.73 6.16
N GLU A 170 12.17 -3.18 5.77
CA GLU A 170 13.42 -2.88 6.47
C GLU A 170 14.01 -1.59 5.88
N LEU A 171 13.82 -0.48 6.58
CA LEU A 171 14.17 0.85 6.11
C LEU A 171 15.65 1.17 6.32
N GLY A 172 16.26 1.80 5.31
CA GLY A 172 17.64 2.29 5.38
C GLY A 172 18.67 1.21 5.68
N ASP A 173 19.84 1.65 6.15
CA ASP A 173 21.03 0.82 6.35
C ASP A 173 21.56 0.85 7.81
N ALA A 174 20.86 1.54 8.72
CA ALA A 174 21.24 1.63 10.12
C ALA A 174 20.03 1.72 11.07
N PHE A 175 20.18 1.18 12.29
CA PHE A 175 19.20 1.38 13.37
C PHE A 175 19.12 2.85 13.82
N PHE A 176 20.27 3.53 13.87
CA PHE A 176 20.38 4.95 14.20
C PHE A 176 20.74 5.74 12.95
N GLN A 177 19.77 5.88 12.05
CA GLN A 177 19.95 6.64 10.82
C GLN A 177 20.17 8.13 11.11
N ASP A 178 21.07 8.76 10.37
CA ASP A 178 21.17 10.22 10.33
C ASP A 178 19.86 10.86 9.85
N CYS A 179 19.40 11.93 10.54
CA CYS A 179 18.14 12.60 10.23
C CYS A 179 18.09 13.14 8.80
N ARG A 180 19.21 13.67 8.28
CA ARG A 180 19.26 14.19 6.92
C ARG A 180 19.14 13.06 5.90
N THR A 181 19.79 11.92 6.13
CA THR A 181 19.60 10.73 5.29
C THR A 181 18.13 10.28 5.30
N PHE A 182 17.49 10.25 6.47
CA PHE A 182 16.07 9.93 6.54
C PHE A 182 15.20 10.89 5.73
N GLU A 183 15.38 12.20 5.93
CA GLU A 183 14.56 13.24 5.30
C GLU A 183 14.78 13.36 3.78
N THR A 184 16.01 13.19 3.32
CA THR A 184 16.38 13.42 1.91
C THR A 184 16.39 12.17 1.05
N ASP A 185 16.41 10.97 1.65
CA ASP A 185 16.50 9.71 0.92
C ASP A 185 15.41 8.69 1.32
N ILE A 186 15.43 8.21 2.56
CA ILE A 186 14.55 7.10 2.99
C ILE A 186 13.07 7.49 2.91
N PHE A 187 12.69 8.63 3.49
CA PHE A 187 11.31 9.10 3.49
C PHE A 187 10.76 9.35 2.07
N PRO A 188 11.41 10.15 1.20
CA PRO A 188 10.88 10.42 -0.14
C PRO A 188 10.83 9.17 -1.04
N LYS A 189 11.69 8.18 -0.84
CA LYS A 189 11.65 6.89 -1.56
C LYS A 189 10.52 5.97 -1.09
N ASN A 190 10.24 5.90 0.21
CA ASN A 190 9.25 4.98 0.77
C ASN A 190 7.82 5.54 0.76
N MET A 191 7.63 6.86 0.83
CA MET A 191 6.29 7.45 0.85
C MET A 191 5.44 7.11 -0.40
N PRO A 192 5.97 7.13 -1.63
CA PRO A 192 5.24 6.66 -2.81
C PRO A 192 4.82 5.18 -2.72
N ALA A 193 5.64 4.29 -2.15
CA ALA A 193 5.29 2.89 -1.94
C ALA A 193 4.10 2.75 -0.98
N LEU A 194 4.09 3.49 0.13
CA LEU A 194 2.96 3.51 1.08
C LEU A 194 1.67 4.07 0.45
N ARG A 195 1.78 5.08 -0.41
CA ARG A 195 0.63 5.59 -1.18
C ARG A 195 0.11 4.56 -2.17
N TYR A 196 0.99 3.78 -2.80
CA TYR A 196 0.57 2.68 -3.66
C TYR A 196 -0.16 1.59 -2.87
N ALA A 197 0.35 1.22 -1.69
CA ALA A 197 -0.30 0.27 -0.79
C ALA A 197 -1.73 0.69 -0.47
N PHE A 198 -1.93 1.98 -0.14
CA PHE A 198 -3.28 2.54 0.06
C PHE A 198 -4.18 2.38 -1.16
N LYS A 199 -3.67 2.66 -2.36
CA LYS A 199 -4.44 2.49 -3.61
C LYS A 199 -4.80 1.03 -3.89
N ALA A 200 -3.92 0.09 -3.53
CA ALA A 200 -4.10 -1.34 -3.75
C ALA A 200 -4.96 -2.03 -2.68
N ALA A 201 -5.12 -1.42 -1.49
CA ALA A 201 -5.69 -2.04 -0.30
C ALA A 201 -7.07 -2.69 -0.48
N ARG A 202 -7.87 -2.24 -1.45
CA ARG A 202 -9.18 -2.86 -1.73
C ARG A 202 -9.05 -4.29 -2.27
N ARG A 203 -8.09 -4.55 -3.15
CA ARG A 203 -7.86 -5.86 -3.79
C ARG A 203 -6.38 -6.04 -4.11
N PRO A 204 -5.50 -6.12 -3.10
CA PRO A 204 -4.05 -6.19 -3.27
C PRO A 204 -3.59 -7.28 -4.23
N TYR A 205 -4.22 -8.46 -4.21
CA TYR A 205 -3.86 -9.60 -5.05
C TYR A 205 -4.30 -9.48 -6.53
N GLN A 206 -5.03 -8.42 -6.88
CA GLN A 206 -5.49 -8.15 -8.25
C GLN A 206 -4.99 -6.80 -8.79
N ILE A 207 -5.07 -5.75 -7.98
CA ILE A 207 -4.76 -4.38 -8.40
C ILE A 207 -3.28 -4.23 -8.78
N SER A 208 -2.40 -4.94 -8.07
CA SER A 208 -0.96 -4.91 -8.31
C SER A 208 -0.53 -5.49 -9.64
N LYS A 209 -1.36 -6.33 -10.27
CA LYS A 209 -1.10 -6.97 -11.57
C LYS A 209 -1.43 -6.09 -12.76
N GLY A 210 -2.13 -4.99 -12.53
CA GLY A 210 -2.50 -4.05 -13.58
C GLY A 210 -1.47 -2.92 -13.74
N PRO A 211 -1.60 -2.15 -14.83
CA PRO A 211 -0.70 -1.05 -15.14
C PRO A 211 -0.86 0.10 -14.16
N ASP A 212 0.24 0.81 -13.91
CA ASP A 212 0.19 2.07 -13.18
C ASP A 212 -0.34 3.18 -14.08
N VAL A 213 -1.08 4.13 -13.49
CA VAL A 213 -1.57 5.31 -14.18
C VAL A 213 -0.74 6.52 -13.76
N LEU A 214 -0.05 7.13 -14.72
CA LEU A 214 0.87 8.25 -14.56
C LEU A 214 0.32 9.50 -15.26
N ASN A 215 0.86 10.67 -14.88
CA ASN A 215 0.66 11.93 -15.61
C ASN A 215 -0.81 12.29 -15.89
N VAL A 216 -1.73 11.92 -14.99
CA VAL A 216 -3.16 12.22 -15.16
C VAL A 216 -3.35 13.73 -15.16
N ALA A 217 -3.86 14.27 -16.27
CA ALA A 217 -3.99 15.71 -16.47
C ALA A 217 -5.26 16.05 -17.25
N VAL A 218 -5.79 17.24 -16.97
CA VAL A 218 -6.88 17.86 -17.74
C VAL A 218 -6.35 19.07 -18.50
N SER A 219 -6.90 19.33 -19.69
CA SER A 219 -6.51 20.49 -20.51
C SER A 219 -6.75 21.84 -19.83
N ALA A 220 -7.67 21.88 -18.87
CA ALA A 220 -7.91 23.01 -17.97
C ALA A 220 -8.37 22.47 -16.60
N THR A 221 -7.84 23.02 -15.52
CA THR A 221 -8.21 22.63 -14.15
C THR A 221 -9.47 23.33 -13.64
N SER A 222 -9.94 24.36 -14.35
CA SER A 222 -11.19 25.06 -14.08
C SER A 222 -11.84 25.48 -15.39
N VAL A 223 -13.13 25.20 -15.55
CA VAL A 223 -13.94 25.49 -16.75
C VAL A 223 -15.35 25.92 -16.38
N ASP A 224 -16.03 26.64 -17.26
CA ASP A 224 -17.47 26.88 -17.09
C ASP A 224 -18.26 25.63 -17.51
N GLY A 225 -19.37 25.36 -16.82
CA GLY A 225 -20.26 24.23 -17.17
C GLY A 225 -20.76 24.33 -18.61
N GLY A 226 -20.57 23.25 -19.37
CA GLY A 226 -20.87 23.14 -20.80
C GLY A 226 -19.64 23.24 -21.71
N GLU A 227 -18.45 23.52 -21.16
CA GLU A 227 -17.20 23.40 -21.90
C GLU A 227 -16.78 21.93 -22.08
N VAL A 228 -16.01 21.69 -23.14
CA VAL A 228 -15.45 20.38 -23.44
C VAL A 228 -13.96 20.41 -23.14
N ILE A 229 -13.49 19.47 -22.31
CA ILE A 229 -12.08 19.33 -21.94
C ILE A 229 -11.49 18.00 -22.42
N THR A 230 -10.17 17.93 -22.39
CA THR A 230 -9.42 16.70 -22.63
C THR A 230 -8.83 16.19 -21.33
N LEU A 231 -9.02 14.89 -21.04
CA LEU A 231 -8.35 14.14 -19.98
C LEU A 231 -7.29 13.24 -20.61
N THR A 232 -6.07 13.29 -20.11
CA THR A 232 -4.93 12.46 -20.56
C THR A 232 -4.28 11.73 -19.40
N ALA A 233 -3.65 10.60 -19.68
CA ALA A 233 -2.77 9.89 -18.76
C ALA A 233 -1.77 9.03 -19.55
N THR A 234 -0.75 8.51 -18.88
CA THR A 234 0.14 7.46 -19.40
C THR A 234 -0.06 6.19 -18.58
N LEU A 235 -0.38 5.08 -19.22
CA LEU A 235 -0.43 3.76 -18.62
C LEU A 235 0.92 3.08 -18.77
N ASP A 236 1.42 2.45 -17.71
CA ASP A 236 2.73 1.81 -17.71
C ASP A 236 2.67 0.50 -16.90
N ASP A 237 2.79 -0.64 -17.59
CA ASP A 237 2.81 -1.96 -16.97
C ASP A 237 4.22 -2.38 -16.53
N GLY A 238 5.27 -1.61 -16.84
CA GLY A 238 6.66 -1.95 -16.56
C GLY A 238 7.17 -1.61 -15.15
N ARG A 239 6.31 -1.07 -14.28
CA ARG A 239 6.73 -0.45 -13.00
C ARG A 239 6.83 -1.45 -11.86
N TYR A 240 7.76 -2.37 -11.99
CA TYR A 240 8.10 -3.39 -11.00
C TYR A 240 9.61 -3.40 -10.76
N PHE A 241 10.04 -3.67 -9.52
CA PHE A 241 11.44 -3.92 -9.19
C PHE A 241 11.52 -4.94 -8.07
N SER A 242 12.39 -5.94 -8.23
CA SER A 242 12.58 -7.03 -7.26
C SER A 242 13.93 -7.01 -6.56
N GLY A 243 14.89 -6.20 -7.00
CA GLY A 243 16.27 -6.27 -6.51
C GLY A 243 17.00 -7.58 -6.84
N GLY A 244 16.52 -8.37 -7.81
CA GLY A 244 17.15 -9.62 -8.23
C GLY A 244 16.37 -10.89 -7.86
N HIS A 245 15.24 -10.76 -7.16
CA HIS A 245 14.39 -11.88 -6.72
C HIS A 245 13.24 -12.16 -7.69
N GLY A 246 13.63 -12.60 -8.88
CA GLY A 246 12.74 -12.90 -9.99
C GLY A 246 12.24 -11.66 -10.74
N GLU A 247 11.44 -11.89 -11.77
CA GLU A 247 10.93 -10.84 -12.66
C GLU A 247 9.39 -10.86 -12.68
N GLU A 248 8.80 -9.70 -12.96
CA GLU A 248 7.37 -9.58 -13.22
C GLU A 248 7.12 -9.54 -14.73
N PRO A 249 6.21 -10.38 -15.27
CA PRO A 249 5.85 -10.30 -16.68
C PRO A 249 5.12 -9.00 -16.97
N VAL A 250 5.68 -8.19 -17.87
CA VAL A 250 5.07 -6.93 -18.33
C VAL A 250 4.14 -7.19 -19.50
N GLN A 251 2.91 -6.73 -19.39
CA GLN A 251 1.80 -6.97 -20.29
C GLN A 251 1.60 -5.82 -21.26
N ILE A 252 1.03 -6.13 -22.43
CA ILE A 252 0.49 -5.11 -23.32
C ILE A 252 -0.79 -4.55 -22.70
N ILE A 253 -0.92 -3.23 -22.69
CA ILE A 253 -2.14 -2.54 -22.27
C ILE A 253 -3.26 -2.87 -23.27
N ARG A 254 -4.48 -3.07 -22.78
CA ARG A 254 -5.66 -3.39 -23.61
C ARG A 254 -6.84 -2.47 -23.46
N ALA A 255 -6.92 -1.76 -22.34
CA ALA A 255 -7.99 -0.80 -22.13
C ALA A 255 -7.58 0.29 -21.14
N ALA A 256 -8.30 1.40 -21.23
CA ALA A 256 -8.24 2.49 -20.29
C ALA A 256 -9.65 3.01 -20.05
N ARG A 257 -9.94 3.44 -18.83
CA ARG A 257 -11.23 4.03 -18.47
C ARG A 257 -11.05 5.13 -17.45
N TYR A 258 -12.06 5.97 -17.33
CA TYR A 258 -12.16 6.92 -16.23
C TYR A 258 -13.54 6.90 -15.59
N ALA A 259 -13.61 7.34 -14.34
CA ALA A 259 -14.85 7.59 -13.61
C ALA A 259 -14.84 9.02 -13.04
N ILE A 260 -16.03 9.57 -12.78
CA ILE A 260 -16.22 10.91 -12.22
C ILE A 260 -16.86 10.76 -10.84
N ASP A 261 -16.26 11.38 -9.83
CA ASP A 261 -16.65 11.49 -8.41
C ASP A 261 -16.70 10.19 -7.59
N ALA A 262 -17.19 9.11 -8.18
CA ALA A 262 -17.23 7.79 -7.56
C ALA A 262 -16.32 6.81 -8.31
N PRO A 263 -15.53 5.97 -7.62
CA PRO A 263 -14.72 4.96 -8.26
C PRO A 263 -15.58 3.85 -8.87
N SER A 264 -14.99 3.10 -9.80
CA SER A 264 -15.64 2.03 -10.58
C SER A 264 -16.27 0.91 -9.73
N TRP A 265 -15.79 0.72 -8.49
CA TRP A 265 -16.28 -0.29 -7.55
C TRP A 265 -17.27 0.24 -6.52
N ALA A 266 -17.57 1.54 -6.49
CA ALA A 266 -18.49 2.16 -5.53
C ALA A 266 -19.68 2.86 -6.23
N GLY A 267 -20.18 2.25 -7.32
CA GLY A 267 -21.31 2.76 -8.08
C GLY A 267 -20.98 3.87 -9.08
N GLY A 268 -19.69 4.18 -9.28
CA GLY A 268 -19.24 5.14 -10.28
C GLY A 268 -19.47 4.63 -11.71
N VAL A 269 -20.00 5.51 -12.56
CA VAL A 269 -20.12 5.25 -13.99
C VAL A 269 -18.74 5.36 -14.62
N VAL A 270 -18.34 4.32 -15.37
CA VAL A 270 -17.06 4.28 -16.07
C VAL A 270 -17.23 4.60 -17.56
N TYR A 271 -16.28 5.36 -18.09
CA TYR A 271 -16.24 5.79 -19.48
C TYR A 271 -14.92 5.34 -20.11
N PRO A 272 -14.94 4.81 -21.34
CA PRO A 272 -13.71 4.37 -21.99
C PRO A 272 -12.82 5.56 -22.35
N MET A 273 -11.51 5.37 -22.27
CA MET A 273 -10.50 6.21 -22.91
C MET A 273 -9.95 5.47 -24.14
N ARG A 274 -9.39 6.20 -25.09
CA ARG A 274 -8.71 5.63 -26.26
C ARG A 274 -7.19 5.78 -26.11
N ALA A 275 -6.43 4.86 -26.70
CA ALA A 275 -5.01 5.07 -26.94
C ALA A 275 -4.82 6.30 -27.85
N ALA A 276 -3.80 7.11 -27.55
CA ALA A 276 -3.54 8.37 -28.22
C ALA A 276 -3.08 8.17 -29.67
N ASP A 277 -2.39 7.07 -29.95
CA ASP A 277 -1.95 6.65 -31.29
C ASP A 277 -3.01 5.80 -32.03
N GLY A 278 -4.09 5.43 -31.35
CA GLY A 278 -5.25 4.73 -31.90
C GLY A 278 -5.28 3.21 -31.65
N ALA A 279 -4.28 2.62 -31.01
CA ALA A 279 -4.26 1.19 -30.69
C ALA A 279 -3.72 0.93 -29.28
N PHE A 280 -4.29 -0.05 -28.58
CA PHE A 280 -3.73 -0.55 -27.33
C PHE A 280 -2.84 -1.76 -27.64
N ASP A 281 -1.56 -1.51 -27.96
CA ASP A 281 -0.62 -2.52 -28.44
C ASP A 281 0.78 -2.48 -27.81
N ALA A 282 1.05 -1.52 -26.92
CA ALA A 282 2.29 -1.38 -26.20
C ALA A 282 2.17 -1.67 -24.69
N GLN A 283 3.31 -1.85 -24.02
CA GLN A 283 3.42 -1.99 -22.55
C GLN A 283 3.29 -0.64 -21.83
N VAL A 284 3.50 0.45 -22.58
CA VAL A 284 3.29 1.84 -22.15
C VAL A 284 2.41 2.51 -23.18
N GLU A 285 1.29 3.09 -22.74
CA GLU A 285 0.28 3.69 -23.62
C GLU A 285 -0.13 5.07 -23.12
N ASP A 286 -0.06 6.07 -23.98
CA ASP A 286 -0.70 7.35 -23.71
C ASP A 286 -2.19 7.25 -24.03
N VAL A 287 -3.05 7.72 -23.13
CA VAL A 287 -4.50 7.60 -23.25
C VAL A 287 -5.17 8.96 -23.16
N ILE A 288 -6.27 9.10 -23.89
CA ILE A 288 -6.99 10.37 -24.03
C ILE A 288 -8.50 10.13 -24.01
N ALA A 289 -9.22 11.04 -23.36
CA ALA A 289 -10.68 11.13 -23.41
C ALA A 289 -11.14 12.59 -23.52
N THR A 290 -12.32 12.78 -24.09
CA THR A 290 -13.01 14.06 -24.17
C THR A 290 -14.16 14.05 -23.18
N ILE A 291 -14.29 15.09 -22.37
CA ILE A 291 -15.33 15.22 -21.34
C ILE A 291 -16.15 16.47 -21.64
N ASP A 292 -17.45 16.28 -21.85
CA ASP A 292 -18.44 17.36 -21.91
C ASP A 292 -18.95 17.64 -20.50
N THR A 293 -18.73 18.86 -20.01
CA THR A 293 -19.09 19.25 -18.64
C THR A 293 -20.54 19.70 -18.49
N SER A 294 -21.35 19.68 -19.55
CA SER A 294 -22.77 20.10 -19.49
C SER A 294 -23.62 19.30 -18.50
N GLY A 295 -23.24 18.03 -18.25
CA GLY A 295 -23.89 17.16 -17.27
C GLY A 295 -23.32 17.22 -15.85
N LEU A 296 -22.25 18.00 -15.62
CA LEU A 296 -21.61 18.12 -14.32
C LEU A 296 -22.20 19.26 -13.51
N SER A 297 -22.36 19.04 -12.21
CA SER A 297 -22.78 20.08 -11.27
C SER A 297 -21.71 21.16 -11.12
N GLU A 298 -22.09 22.33 -10.61
CA GLU A 298 -21.10 23.31 -10.15
C GLU A 298 -20.29 22.74 -8.98
N GLY A 299 -18.98 22.90 -9.02
CA GLY A 299 -18.05 22.58 -7.95
C GLY A 299 -16.90 21.69 -8.38
N ARG A 300 -16.23 21.13 -7.38
CA ARG A 300 -15.04 20.31 -7.56
C ARG A 300 -15.41 18.85 -7.84
N HIS A 301 -14.93 18.35 -8.97
CA HIS A 301 -15.05 16.96 -9.39
C HIS A 301 -13.70 16.24 -9.32
N ILE A 302 -13.74 14.92 -9.06
CA ILE A 302 -12.56 14.07 -9.13
C ILE A 302 -12.68 13.10 -10.31
N LEU A 303 -11.67 13.08 -11.17
CA LEU A 303 -11.58 12.19 -12.32
C LEU A 303 -10.60 11.08 -11.97
N LEU A 304 -11.06 9.83 -11.91
CA LEU A 304 -10.23 8.66 -11.58
C LEU A 304 -9.96 7.86 -12.85
N VAL A 305 -8.70 7.66 -13.21
CA VAL A 305 -8.28 6.89 -14.38
C VAL A 305 -7.74 5.54 -13.96
N GLU A 306 -8.12 4.49 -14.69
CA GLU A 306 -7.66 3.10 -14.52
C GLU A 306 -7.20 2.56 -15.89
N GLY A 307 -6.14 1.74 -15.89
CA GLY A 307 -5.69 0.98 -17.05
C GLY A 307 -5.88 -0.53 -16.85
N GLN A 308 -5.94 -1.28 -17.94
CA GLN A 308 -6.07 -2.74 -17.93
C GLN A 308 -5.00 -3.39 -18.81
N GLY A 309 -4.29 -4.39 -18.25
CA GLY A 309 -3.34 -5.22 -19.00
C GLY A 309 -4.02 -6.34 -19.80
N ALA A 310 -3.23 -7.10 -20.56
CA ALA A 310 -3.70 -8.18 -21.43
C ALA A 310 -4.39 -9.34 -20.70
N GLU A 311 -4.08 -9.56 -19.42
CA GLU A 311 -4.71 -10.58 -18.58
C GLU A 311 -6.02 -10.10 -17.93
N GLY A 312 -6.43 -8.86 -18.20
CA GLY A 312 -7.70 -8.33 -17.75
C GLY A 312 -7.69 -7.72 -16.34
N HIS A 313 -6.53 -7.62 -15.69
CA HIS A 313 -6.38 -6.95 -14.40
C HIS A 313 -6.40 -5.43 -14.56
N TRP A 314 -7.29 -4.77 -13.83
CA TRP A 314 -7.33 -3.31 -13.72
C TRP A 314 -6.36 -2.84 -12.64
N GLY A 315 -5.48 -1.89 -13.00
CA GLY A 315 -4.47 -1.35 -12.11
C GLY A 315 -5.00 -0.29 -11.14
N ALA A 316 -4.10 0.17 -10.26
CA ALA A 316 -4.44 1.09 -9.19
C ALA A 316 -4.77 2.50 -9.73
N PRO A 317 -5.97 3.06 -9.46
CA PRO A 317 -6.38 4.32 -10.10
C PRO A 317 -5.54 5.52 -9.66
N THR A 318 -5.33 6.44 -10.58
CA THR A 318 -4.78 7.77 -10.27
C THR A 318 -5.81 8.82 -10.64
N ALA A 319 -5.87 9.90 -9.86
CA ALA A 319 -6.91 10.90 -10.00
C ALA A 319 -6.38 12.32 -10.19
N VAL A 320 -7.19 13.15 -10.84
CA VAL A 320 -7.00 14.60 -10.98
C VAL A 320 -8.31 15.32 -10.64
N PHE A 321 -8.20 16.57 -10.17
CA PHE A 321 -9.38 17.39 -9.89
C PHE A 321 -9.72 18.30 -11.07
N LEU A 322 -11.02 18.54 -11.25
CA LEU A 322 -11.59 19.51 -12.19
C LEU A 322 -12.57 20.40 -11.42
N GLU A 323 -12.42 21.72 -11.55
CA GLU A 323 -13.42 22.67 -11.04
C GLU A 323 -14.39 23.07 -12.15
N VAL A 324 -15.69 22.87 -11.93
CA VAL A 324 -16.75 23.29 -12.86
C VAL A 324 -17.47 24.51 -12.28
N ASN A 325 -17.34 25.65 -12.95
CA ASN A 325 -17.98 26.90 -12.55
C ASN A 325 -19.40 26.99 -13.12
N ARG A 326 -20.24 27.87 -12.55
CA ARG A 326 -21.55 28.20 -13.14
C ARG A 326 -21.38 28.66 -14.59
N PRO A 327 -22.22 28.18 -15.53
CA PRO A 327 -22.18 28.61 -16.92
C PRO A 327 -22.19 30.14 -17.05
N SER A 328 -21.33 30.68 -17.91
CA SER A 328 -21.14 32.13 -18.10
C SER A 328 -22.43 32.86 -18.50
N ALA A 329 -23.38 32.17 -19.16
CA ALA A 329 -24.71 32.72 -19.47
C ALA A 329 -25.53 33.08 -18.22
N ILE A 330 -25.42 32.28 -17.15
CA ILE A 330 -26.11 32.51 -15.88
C ILE A 330 -25.37 33.59 -15.07
N GLN A 331 -24.04 33.58 -15.09
CA GLN A 331 -23.26 34.65 -14.44
C GLN A 331 -23.51 36.02 -15.07
N GLY A 332 -23.61 36.09 -16.40
CA GLY A 332 -23.98 37.30 -17.13
C GLY A 332 -25.40 37.78 -16.80
N ALA A 333 -26.37 36.87 -16.73
CA ALA A 333 -27.73 37.17 -16.33
C ALA A 333 -27.82 37.67 -14.87
N MET A 334 -27.10 37.05 -13.92
CA MET A 334 -27.07 37.50 -12.52
C MET A 334 -26.37 38.85 -12.35
N ARG A 335 -25.28 39.11 -13.09
CA ARG A 335 -24.64 40.44 -13.10
C ARG A 335 -25.54 41.49 -13.73
N ALA A 336 -26.25 41.16 -14.80
CA ALA A 336 -27.25 42.05 -15.40
C ALA A 336 -28.42 42.32 -14.46
N PHE A 337 -28.92 41.31 -13.73
CA PHE A 337 -29.95 41.46 -12.71
C PHE A 337 -29.49 42.30 -11.51
N ALA A 338 -28.27 42.06 -11.02
CA ALA A 338 -27.67 42.82 -9.91
C ALA A 338 -27.38 44.28 -10.31
N ALA A 339 -26.94 44.52 -11.55
CA ALA A 339 -26.73 45.87 -12.09
C ALA A 339 -28.05 46.60 -12.40
N ALA A 340 -29.12 45.87 -12.71
CA ALA A 340 -30.44 46.44 -13.00
C ALA A 340 -31.24 46.86 -11.75
N GLY A 341 -30.74 46.62 -10.53
CA GLY A 341 -31.32 47.16 -9.30
C GLY A 341 -32.80 46.80 -9.07
N GLN A 342 -33.29 45.67 -9.59
CA GLN A 342 -34.67 45.27 -9.35
C GLN A 342 -34.79 44.53 -8.02
N THR A 343 -35.31 45.25 -7.03
CA THR A 343 -35.95 44.67 -5.85
C THR A 343 -37.16 43.87 -6.33
N LEU A 344 -37.09 42.54 -6.27
CA LEU A 344 -38.28 41.71 -6.40
C LEU A 344 -39.09 41.85 -5.12
N ALA A 345 -40.12 42.70 -5.17
CA ALA A 345 -41.26 42.55 -4.29
C ALA A 345 -42.10 41.39 -4.82
N TRP A 346 -42.17 40.29 -4.08
CA TRP A 346 -43.38 39.62 -3.57
C TRP A 346 -42.97 38.57 -2.55
#